data_AF-A0A011PCV0-F1
#
_entry.id   AF-A0A011PCV0-F1
#
_cell.length_a   1.000
_cell.length_b   1.000
_cell.length_c   1.000
_cell.angle_alpha   90.00
_cell.angle_beta   90.00
_cell.angle_gamma   90.00
#
_symmetry.space_group_name_H-M   'P 1'
#
loop_
_entity.id
_entity.type
_entity.pdbx_description
1 polymer ?
#
loop_
_entity_poly.entity_id
_entity_poly.type
_entity_poly.pdbx_seq_one_letter_code
_entity_poly.pdbx_strand_id
1 'polypeptide(L)'
;MEGVTSKAWTTQDGKVREGRTIDKGMIYKLLNNRTYLGELRHKEQWVPAAHPLIIEHALWDSVHAILATNCRVRGNATRAVVPFLLKGIVFGHDGRALSPWHTTKKSNGRRYRYYIPMRDTKEHAGASGLPRLPAAELEAAVLEQLRGILRAPDLLGDVLSQASKLDPTLDEAKVTVAMTRLDAIWDQLFPAEQTRIVRLLVEKVIVSPTDLELRLRANGIERLVQDLRPEPAERRQEALA
;
A
#
# COMPACT_ATOMS: atom_id res chain seq x y z
N MET A 1 -15.50 -10.32 -1.52
CA MET A 1 -16.81 -10.20 -2.20
C MET A 1 -17.42 -11.60 -2.28
N GLU A 2 -17.86 -12.16 -1.15
CA GLU A 2 -18.54 -13.45 -1.16
C GLU A 2 -20.04 -13.21 -1.43
N GLY A 3 -20.58 -13.87 -2.45
CA GLY A 3 -22.03 -13.88 -2.74
C GLY A 3 -22.58 -12.84 -3.72
N VAL A 4 -21.78 -11.90 -4.24
CA VAL A 4 -22.28 -10.89 -5.20
C VAL A 4 -22.29 -11.46 -6.62
N THR A 5 -23.47 -11.51 -7.23
CA THR A 5 -23.69 -12.02 -8.59
C THR A 5 -24.16 -10.91 -9.55
N SER A 6 -23.93 -11.12 -10.85
CA SER A 6 -24.46 -10.28 -11.92
C SER A 6 -25.99 -10.41 -11.99
N LYS A 7 -26.67 -9.44 -12.60
CA LYS A 7 -28.13 -9.47 -12.80
C LYS A 7 -28.58 -10.79 -13.45
N ALA A 8 -29.44 -11.53 -12.74
CA ALA A 8 -30.24 -12.60 -13.32
C ALA A 8 -31.48 -12.02 -13.98
N TRP A 9 -31.90 -12.56 -15.12
CA TRP A 9 -33.12 -12.12 -15.81
C TRP A 9 -33.69 -13.21 -16.71
N THR A 10 -34.99 -13.15 -16.95
CA THR A 10 -35.72 -14.10 -17.81
C THR A 10 -36.04 -13.42 -19.14
N THR A 11 -35.69 -14.06 -20.25
CA THR A 11 -36.08 -13.58 -21.59
C THR A 11 -37.59 -13.69 -21.81
N GLN A 12 -38.13 -12.94 -22.77
CA GLN A 12 -39.54 -13.02 -23.17
C GLN A 12 -39.98 -14.44 -23.56
N ASP A 13 -39.06 -15.25 -24.09
CA ASP A 13 -39.26 -16.68 -24.40
C ASP A 13 -39.21 -17.62 -23.17
N GLY A 14 -39.23 -17.09 -21.95
CA GLY A 14 -39.25 -17.87 -20.71
C GLY A 14 -37.92 -18.49 -20.28
N LYS A 15 -36.83 -18.36 -21.06
CA LYS A 15 -35.52 -18.86 -20.65
C LYS A 15 -34.90 -18.01 -19.54
N VAL A 16 -34.56 -18.64 -18.43
CA VAL A 16 -33.89 -18.00 -17.28
C VAL A 16 -32.40 -17.89 -17.56
N ARG A 17 -31.85 -16.68 -17.45
CA ARG A 17 -30.40 -16.44 -17.44
C ARG A 17 -29.95 -16.12 -16.03
N GLU A 18 -29.25 -17.07 -15.42
CA GLU A 18 -28.72 -16.91 -14.07
C GLU A 18 -27.56 -15.92 -14.02
N GLY A 19 -27.47 -15.24 -12.87
CA GLY A 19 -26.36 -14.35 -12.56
C GLY A 19 -25.07 -15.12 -12.33
N ARG A 20 -23.96 -14.66 -12.89
CA ARG A 20 -22.62 -15.20 -12.59
C ARG A 20 -21.99 -14.42 -11.45
N THR A 21 -21.18 -15.08 -10.63
CA THR A 21 -20.39 -14.40 -9.59
C THR A 21 -19.54 -13.30 -10.21
N ILE A 22 -19.53 -12.12 -9.58
CA ILE A 22 -18.71 -11.00 -10.04
C ILE A 22 -17.25 -11.36 -9.78
N ASP A 23 -16.54 -11.72 -10.84
CA ASP A 23 -15.12 -12.06 -10.80
C ASP A 23 -14.25 -10.89 -11.31
N LYS A 24 -12.93 -11.09 -11.24
CA LYS A 24 -11.98 -10.10 -11.77
C LYS A 24 -12.23 -9.83 -13.25
N GLY A 25 -12.56 -10.85 -14.05
CA GLY A 25 -12.81 -10.69 -15.48
C GLY A 25 -13.97 -9.73 -15.76
N MET A 26 -15.05 -9.86 -14.99
CA MET A 26 -16.22 -8.99 -15.10
C MET A 26 -15.91 -7.54 -14.71
N ILE A 27 -15.13 -7.32 -13.64
CA ILE A 27 -14.71 -5.97 -13.24
C ILE A 27 -13.85 -5.32 -14.33
N TYR A 28 -12.91 -6.06 -14.92
CA TYR A 28 -12.09 -5.51 -16.01
C TYR A 28 -12.92 -5.18 -17.26
N LYS A 29 -13.95 -5.97 -17.57
CA LYS A 29 -14.88 -5.64 -18.67
C LYS A 29 -15.66 -4.36 -18.38
N LEU A 30 -16.08 -4.17 -17.13
CA LEU A 30 -16.82 -2.98 -16.71
C LEU A 30 -15.93 -1.73 -16.79
N LEU A 31 -14.71 -1.80 -16.27
CA LEU A 31 -13.76 -0.68 -16.30
C LEU A 31 -13.31 -0.29 -17.72
N ASN A 32 -13.40 -1.19 -18.70
CA ASN A 32 -13.09 -0.91 -20.10
C ASN A 32 -14.33 -0.57 -20.95
N ASN A 33 -15.52 -0.52 -20.36
CA ASN A 33 -16.74 -0.22 -21.08
C ASN A 33 -16.92 1.30 -21.30
N ARG A 34 -16.63 1.78 -22.51
CA ARG A 34 -16.79 3.20 -22.89
C ARG A 34 -18.24 3.67 -22.96
N THR A 35 -19.21 2.78 -22.80
CA THR A 35 -20.61 3.18 -22.62
C THR A 35 -20.82 4.06 -21.39
N TYR A 36 -19.97 3.97 -20.37
CA TYR A 36 -20.01 4.91 -19.24
C TYR A 36 -19.61 6.35 -19.61
N LEU A 37 -18.89 6.53 -20.72
CA LEU A 37 -18.51 7.81 -21.31
C LEU A 37 -19.56 8.36 -22.29
N GLY A 38 -20.76 7.76 -22.34
CA GLY A 38 -21.75 8.21 -23.33
C GLY A 38 -21.43 7.74 -24.74
N GLU A 39 -20.56 6.74 -24.93
CA GLU A 39 -20.18 6.24 -26.26
C GLU A 39 -20.79 4.85 -26.55
N LEU A 40 -21.18 4.60 -27.80
CA LEU A 40 -21.60 3.28 -28.27
C LEU A 40 -20.64 2.75 -29.33
N ARG A 41 -20.33 1.46 -29.24
CA ARG A 41 -19.53 0.77 -30.24
C ARG A 41 -20.41 0.35 -31.40
N HIS A 42 -20.12 0.87 -32.59
CA HIS A 42 -20.66 0.35 -33.83
C HIS A 42 -19.51 -0.15 -34.70
N LYS A 43 -19.43 -1.49 -34.86
CA LYS A 43 -18.30 -2.18 -35.50
C LYS A 43 -16.97 -1.85 -34.80
N GLU A 44 -16.07 -1.13 -35.47
CA GLU A 44 -14.77 -0.71 -34.95
C GLU A 44 -14.74 0.77 -34.52
N GLN A 45 -15.85 1.48 -34.67
CA GLN A 45 -15.95 2.90 -34.34
C GLN A 45 -16.75 3.11 -33.05
N TRP A 46 -16.31 4.08 -32.26
CA TRP A 46 -17.04 4.58 -31.09
C TRP A 46 -17.73 5.88 -31.49
N VAL A 47 -19.04 5.93 -31.30
CA VAL A 47 -19.89 7.06 -31.68
C VAL A 47 -20.54 7.62 -30.42
N PRO A 48 -20.67 8.95 -30.28
CA PRO A 48 -21.43 9.53 -29.17
C PRO A 48 -22.87 9.02 -29.20
N ALA A 49 -23.35 8.58 -28.05
CA ALA A 49 -24.68 8.04 -27.85
C ALA A 49 -25.60 9.07 -27.20
N ALA A 50 -26.91 8.81 -27.26
CA ALA A 50 -27.92 9.72 -26.73
C ALA A 50 -28.06 9.66 -25.19
N HIS A 51 -27.41 8.71 -24.50
CA HIS A 51 -27.48 8.62 -23.04
C HIS A 51 -26.45 9.54 -22.37
N PRO A 52 -26.79 10.14 -21.22
CA PRO A 52 -25.86 10.99 -20.48
C PRO A 52 -24.66 10.19 -19.98
N LEU A 53 -23.51 10.87 -19.89
CA LEU A 53 -22.31 10.29 -19.28
C LEU A 53 -22.60 9.94 -17.81
N ILE A 54 -22.18 8.74 -17.42
CA ILE A 54 -22.25 8.29 -16.02
C ILE A 54 -20.94 8.62 -15.29
N ILE A 55 -19.83 8.67 -16.02
CA ILE A 55 -18.48 8.93 -15.51
C ILE A 55 -17.84 10.03 -16.35
N GLU A 56 -17.20 10.99 -15.68
CA GLU A 56 -16.43 12.03 -16.35
C GLU A 56 -15.16 11.49 -17.01
N HIS A 57 -14.74 12.12 -18.11
CA HIS A 57 -13.51 11.77 -18.82
C HIS A 57 -12.26 11.83 -17.93
N ALA A 58 -12.14 12.85 -17.07
CA ALA A 58 -10.99 13.00 -16.18
C ALA A 58 -10.83 11.81 -15.20
N LEU A 59 -11.96 11.33 -14.66
CA LEU A 59 -11.97 10.16 -13.78
C LEU A 59 -11.65 8.88 -14.56
N TRP A 60 -12.20 8.74 -15.76
CA TRP A 60 -11.91 7.62 -16.66
C TRP A 60 -10.42 7.52 -17.01
N ASP A 61 -9.81 8.64 -17.38
CA ASP A 61 -8.40 8.73 -17.75
C ASP A 61 -7.50 8.41 -16.56
N SER A 62 -7.85 8.88 -15.37
CA SER A 62 -7.14 8.57 -14.12
C SER A 62 -7.14 7.07 -13.83
N VAL A 63 -8.29 6.40 -13.98
CA VAL A 63 -8.39 4.94 -13.81
C VAL A 63 -7.57 4.20 -14.88
N HIS A 64 -7.58 4.68 -16.13
CA HIS A 64 -6.84 4.05 -17.22
C HIS A 64 -5.33 4.27 -17.11
N ALA A 65 -4.88 5.40 -16.57
CA ALA A 65 -3.48 5.63 -16.22
C ALA A 65 -3.00 4.61 -15.17
N ILE A 66 -3.84 4.32 -14.16
CA ILE A 66 -3.56 3.26 -13.20
C ILE A 66 -3.52 1.91 -13.93
N LEU A 67 -4.51 1.58 -14.76
CA LEU A 67 -4.58 0.28 -15.46
C LEU A 67 -3.41 0.05 -16.43
N ALA A 68 -2.91 1.10 -17.09
CA ALA A 68 -1.77 1.08 -18.00
C ALA A 68 -0.43 0.79 -17.28
N THR A 69 -0.36 1.07 -15.98
CA THR A 69 0.80 0.70 -15.15
C THR A 69 1.01 -0.82 -15.16
N ASN A 70 2.27 -1.26 -15.29
CA ASN A 70 2.65 -2.67 -15.44
C ASN A 70 1.94 -3.57 -14.42
N CYS A 71 1.05 -4.42 -14.92
CA CYS A 71 0.19 -5.29 -14.12
C CYS A 71 0.99 -6.31 -13.28
N ARG A 72 2.24 -6.61 -13.66
CA ARG A 72 3.15 -7.50 -12.93
C ARG A 72 3.82 -6.78 -11.76
N VAL A 73 4.16 -5.51 -11.91
CA VAL A 73 4.70 -4.66 -10.82
C VAL A 73 3.61 -4.39 -9.79
N ARG A 74 2.41 -3.98 -10.23
CA ARG A 74 1.23 -3.82 -9.36
C ARG A 74 0.82 -5.15 -8.71
N GLY A 75 0.81 -6.21 -9.52
CA GLY A 75 0.49 -7.56 -9.08
C GLY A 75 1.45 -8.09 -8.02
N ASN A 76 2.73 -7.75 -8.05
CA ASN A 76 3.71 -8.18 -7.04
C ASN A 76 3.50 -7.52 -5.66
N ALA A 77 2.91 -6.32 -5.63
CA ALA A 77 2.54 -5.66 -4.38
C ALA A 77 1.30 -6.32 -3.75
N THR A 78 0.28 -6.63 -4.56
CA THR A 78 -1.01 -7.21 -4.09
C THR A 78 -1.00 -8.74 -3.96
N ARG A 79 -0.19 -9.48 -4.74
CA ARG A 79 -0.06 -10.96 -4.67
C ARG A 79 0.82 -11.45 -3.54
N ALA A 80 1.38 -10.56 -2.71
CA ALA A 80 2.07 -11.00 -1.51
C ALA A 80 1.06 -11.64 -0.56
N VAL A 81 0.84 -12.96 -0.68
CA VAL A 81 -0.03 -13.76 0.18
C VAL A 81 0.43 -13.72 1.63
N VAL A 82 1.69 -13.34 1.85
CA VAL A 82 2.33 -13.23 3.16
C VAL A 82 2.93 -11.83 3.29
N PRO A 83 2.46 -11.03 4.28
CA PRO A 83 2.97 -9.68 4.49
C PRO A 83 4.38 -9.74 5.11
N PHE A 84 5.27 -8.89 4.57
CA PHE A 84 6.60 -8.60 5.09
C PHE A 84 6.75 -7.08 5.09
N LEU A 85 6.67 -6.47 6.26
CA LEU A 85 6.65 -5.02 6.45
C LEU A 85 7.94 -4.38 5.93
N LEU A 86 9.08 -5.01 6.20
CA LEU A 86 10.41 -4.50 5.90
C LEU A 86 10.96 -5.01 4.56
N LYS A 87 10.10 -5.57 3.70
CA LYS A 87 10.52 -6.11 2.40
C LYS A 87 11.23 -5.04 1.56
N GLY A 88 12.50 -5.31 1.25
CA GLY A 88 13.33 -4.46 0.39
C GLY A 88 14.02 -3.29 1.10
N ILE A 89 13.89 -3.16 2.42
CA ILE A 89 14.58 -2.13 3.21
C ILE A 89 15.52 -2.72 4.29
N VAL A 90 15.50 -4.03 4.54
CA VAL A 90 16.45 -4.70 5.44
C VAL A 90 17.74 -5.08 4.71
N PHE A 91 18.87 -4.70 5.28
CA PHE A 91 20.22 -4.98 4.81
C PHE A 91 21.02 -5.62 5.95
N GLY A 92 21.94 -6.51 5.60
CA GLY A 92 22.96 -6.97 6.56
C GLY A 92 24.10 -5.96 6.64
N HIS A 93 24.94 -6.08 7.66
CA HIS A 93 26.21 -5.33 7.77
C HIS A 93 27.11 -5.47 6.52
N ASP A 94 26.98 -6.59 5.78
CA ASP A 94 27.59 -6.83 4.46
C ASP A 94 27.10 -5.88 3.34
N GLY A 95 26.14 -4.99 3.61
CA GLY A 95 25.52 -4.10 2.62
C GLY A 95 24.55 -4.79 1.66
N ARG A 96 24.32 -6.09 1.81
CA ARG A 96 23.42 -6.89 0.96
C ARG A 96 22.01 -6.95 1.58
N ALA A 97 20.98 -6.82 0.75
CA ALA A 97 19.60 -6.87 1.19
C ALA A 97 19.20 -8.29 1.65
N LEU A 98 18.42 -8.38 2.74
CA LEU A 98 17.83 -9.64 3.17
C LEU A 98 16.58 -9.93 2.35
N SER A 99 16.40 -11.21 2.00
CA SER A 99 15.27 -11.68 1.22
C SER A 99 14.19 -12.27 2.13
N PRO A 100 12.91 -11.91 1.93
CA PRO A 100 11.81 -12.50 2.69
C PRO A 100 11.61 -13.96 2.28
N TRP A 101 11.51 -14.84 3.27
CA TRP A 101 11.29 -16.26 3.11
C TRP A 101 10.17 -16.72 4.03
N HIS A 102 9.31 -17.61 3.56
CA HIS A 102 8.29 -18.21 4.41
C HIS A 102 8.12 -19.69 4.10
N THR A 103 7.69 -20.44 5.10
CA THR A 103 7.28 -21.84 4.94
C THR A 103 6.01 -22.10 5.72
N THR A 104 5.19 -23.03 5.23
CA THR A 104 3.93 -23.42 5.89
C THR A 104 4.04 -24.87 6.34
N LYS A 105 3.83 -25.13 7.63
CA LYS A 105 3.79 -26.50 8.15
C LYS A 105 2.47 -27.15 7.72
N LYS A 106 2.55 -28.18 6.87
CA LYS A 106 1.38 -28.87 6.29
C LYS A 106 0.38 -29.38 7.34
N SER A 107 0.85 -29.80 8.51
CA SER A 107 0.00 -30.43 9.53
C SER A 107 -0.96 -29.48 10.25
N ASN A 108 -0.61 -28.20 10.40
CA ASN A 108 -1.39 -27.23 11.19
C ASN A 108 -1.62 -25.91 10.41
N GLY A 109 -1.21 -25.84 9.13
CA GLY A 109 -1.25 -24.61 8.35
C GLY A 109 -0.40 -23.45 8.92
N ARG A 110 0.38 -23.67 9.99
CA ARG A 110 1.15 -22.61 10.66
C ARG A 110 2.26 -22.12 9.74
N ARG A 111 2.28 -20.80 9.51
CA ARG A 111 3.25 -20.14 8.64
C ARG A 111 4.39 -19.55 9.47
N TYR A 112 5.62 -19.84 9.05
CA TYR A 112 6.83 -19.25 9.59
C TYR A 112 7.40 -18.27 8.58
N ARG A 113 7.82 -17.09 9.05
CA ARG A 113 8.31 -15.98 8.22
C ARG A 113 9.69 -15.57 8.70
N TYR A 114 10.64 -15.44 7.79
CA TYR A 114 12.03 -15.07 8.07
C TYR A 114 12.57 -14.08 7.05
N TYR A 115 13.52 -13.25 7.47
CA TYR A 115 14.42 -12.53 6.58
C TYR A 115 15.74 -13.31 6.50
N ILE A 116 16.14 -13.69 5.29
CA ILE A 116 17.33 -14.53 5.05
C ILE A 116 18.40 -13.69 4.34
N PRO A 117 19.65 -13.70 4.82
CA PRO A 117 20.77 -13.10 4.10
C PRO A 117 20.96 -13.74 2.73
N MET A 118 21.16 -12.92 1.70
CA MET A 118 21.31 -13.46 0.33
C MET A 118 22.57 -14.32 0.17
N ARG A 119 23.64 -14.08 0.95
CA ARG A 119 24.86 -14.90 0.93
C ARG A 119 24.60 -16.33 1.35
N ASP A 120 23.82 -16.51 2.42
CA ASP A 120 23.44 -17.84 2.92
C ASP A 120 22.68 -18.67 1.89
N THR A 121 22.00 -18.01 0.95
CA THR A 121 21.28 -18.70 -0.15
C THR A 121 22.15 -18.94 -1.38
N LYS A 122 23.10 -18.05 -1.68
CA LYS A 122 23.90 -18.07 -2.92
C LYS A 122 25.28 -18.70 -2.79
N GLU A 123 25.88 -18.62 -1.60
CA GLU A 123 27.25 -19.07 -1.33
C GLU A 123 27.19 -20.36 -0.52
N HIS A 124 27.02 -20.26 0.80
CA HIS A 124 26.83 -21.40 1.70
C HIS A 124 26.16 -20.93 3.01
N ALA A 125 25.61 -21.87 3.80
CA ALA A 125 25.03 -21.53 5.09
C ALA A 125 26.06 -20.82 6.00
N GLY A 126 25.63 -19.73 6.65
CA GLY A 126 26.48 -18.92 7.53
C GLY A 126 27.46 -17.99 6.82
N ALA A 127 27.43 -17.89 5.48
CA ALA A 127 28.34 -17.03 4.71
C ALA A 127 28.26 -15.55 5.10
N SER A 128 27.09 -15.05 5.51
CA SER A 128 26.96 -13.66 6.00
C SER A 128 27.20 -13.49 7.50
N GLY A 129 27.45 -14.57 8.25
CA GLY A 129 27.54 -14.51 9.72
C GLY A 129 26.27 -14.03 10.44
N LEU A 130 25.13 -13.97 9.74
CA LEU A 130 23.84 -13.56 10.29
C LEU A 130 22.89 -14.76 10.36
N PRO A 131 22.13 -14.95 11.46
CA PRO A 131 21.12 -15.98 11.51
C PRO A 131 19.93 -15.65 10.59
N ARG A 132 19.08 -16.65 10.35
CA ARG A 132 17.76 -16.41 9.76
C ARG A 132 16.91 -15.63 10.77
N LEU A 133 16.56 -14.39 10.45
CA LEU A 133 15.86 -13.51 11.37
C LEU A 133 14.35 -13.79 11.34
N PRO A 134 13.69 -14.12 12.46
CA PRO A 134 12.24 -14.22 12.52
C PRO A 134 11.60 -12.88 12.15
N ALA A 135 10.72 -12.89 11.14
CA ALA A 135 10.15 -11.64 10.62
C ALA A 135 9.32 -10.92 11.68
N ALA A 136 8.58 -11.65 12.52
CA ALA A 136 7.74 -11.05 13.56
C ALA A 136 8.58 -10.28 14.60
N GLU A 137 9.69 -10.85 15.05
CA GLU A 137 10.56 -10.22 16.05
C GLU A 137 11.30 -9.02 15.46
N LEU A 138 11.84 -9.16 14.24
CA LEU A 138 12.52 -8.06 13.56
C LEU A 138 11.58 -6.90 13.26
N GLU A 139 10.38 -7.19 12.76
CA GLU A 139 9.36 -6.17 12.45
C GLU A 139 8.90 -5.45 13.72
N ALA A 140 8.67 -6.18 14.82
CA ALA A 140 8.31 -5.60 16.10
C ALA A 140 9.41 -4.69 16.66
N ALA A 141 10.68 -5.13 16.63
CA ALA A 141 11.81 -4.33 17.12
C ALA A 141 11.96 -3.02 16.32
N VAL A 142 11.84 -3.09 14.99
CA VAL A 142 11.91 -1.90 14.13
C VAL A 142 10.75 -0.94 14.39
N LEU A 143 9.53 -1.46 14.58
CA LEU A 143 8.37 -0.64 14.91
C LEU A 143 8.52 0.03 16.27
N GLU A 144 9.02 -0.69 17.28
CA GLU A 144 9.22 -0.14 18.62
C GLU A 144 10.26 0.99 18.62
N GLN A 145 11.39 0.79 17.92
CA GLN A 145 12.39 1.83 17.79
C GLN A 145 11.87 3.03 16.99
N LEU A 146 11.10 2.79 15.91
CA LEU A 146 10.44 3.87 15.16
C LEU A 146 9.46 4.66 16.04
N ARG A 147 8.67 3.98 16.88
CA ARG A 147 7.77 4.61 17.86
C ARG A 147 8.56 5.45 18.88
N GLY A 148 9.67 4.92 19.37
CA GLY A 148 10.57 5.64 20.28
C GLY A 148 11.11 6.94 19.66
N ILE A 149 11.55 6.88 18.40
CA ILE A 149 12.02 8.06 17.66
C ILE A 149 10.89 9.06 17.44
N LEU A 150 9.69 8.62 17.04
CA LEU A 150 8.55 9.51 16.82
C LEU A 150 8.04 10.19 18.11
N ARG A 151 8.32 9.60 19.27
CA ARG A 151 8.04 10.19 20.59
C ARG A 151 9.16 11.09 21.10
N ALA A 152 10.32 11.13 20.45
CA ALA A 152 11.45 11.93 20.89
C ALA A 152 11.15 13.44 20.70
N PRO A 153 11.37 14.27 21.73
CA PRO A 153 11.04 15.70 21.69
C PRO A 153 11.83 16.46 20.61
N ASP A 154 13.07 16.06 20.35
CA ASP A 154 13.93 16.69 19.33
C ASP A 154 13.33 16.52 17.92
N LEU A 155 12.79 15.34 17.64
CA LEU A 155 12.15 15.05 16.35
C LEU A 155 10.82 15.80 16.22
N LEU A 156 10.06 15.95 17.30
CA LEU A 156 8.83 16.74 17.33
C LEU A 156 9.08 18.21 16.96
N GLY A 157 10.17 18.80 17.46
CA GLY A 157 10.58 20.17 17.10
C GLY A 157 10.87 20.31 15.60
N ASP A 158 11.62 19.37 15.02
CA ASP A 158 11.88 19.34 13.57
C ASP A 158 10.59 19.14 12.77
N VAL A 159 9.72 18.21 13.17
CA VAL A 159 8.41 17.97 12.55
C VAL A 159 7.56 19.24 12.59
N LEU A 160 7.52 19.95 13.73
CA LEU A 160 6.79 21.19 13.91
C LEU A 160 7.30 22.30 13.00
N SER A 161 8.62 22.44 12.90
CA SER A 161 9.23 23.45 12.02
C SER A 161 8.90 23.22 10.54
N GLN A 162 8.68 21.96 10.13
CA GLN A 162 8.32 21.59 8.77
C GLN A 162 6.81 21.62 8.55
N ALA A 163 6.04 21.13 9.52
CA ALA A 163 4.57 21.14 9.48
C ALA A 163 4.02 22.56 9.46
N SER A 164 4.58 23.48 10.25
CA SER A 164 4.20 24.90 10.27
C SER A 164 4.50 25.63 8.96
N LYS A 165 5.57 25.26 8.24
CA LYS A 165 5.87 25.76 6.88
C LYS A 165 4.83 25.30 5.86
N LEU A 166 4.30 24.10 6.04
CA LEU A 166 3.30 23.51 5.15
C LEU A 166 1.88 24.01 5.47
N ASP A 167 1.57 24.21 6.74
CA ASP A 167 0.29 24.71 7.21
C ASP A 167 0.48 25.51 8.51
N PRO A 168 0.35 26.85 8.45
CA PRO A 168 0.52 27.73 9.61
C PRO A 168 -0.47 27.49 10.75
N THR A 169 -1.52 26.70 10.55
CA THR A 169 -2.55 26.42 11.56
C THR A 169 -2.23 25.22 12.46
N LEU A 170 -1.17 24.47 12.13
CA LEU A 170 -0.66 23.37 12.95
C LEU A 170 0.21 23.89 14.09
N ASP A 171 -0.31 23.73 15.30
CA ASP A 171 0.37 24.06 16.56
C ASP A 171 1.04 22.81 17.16
N GLU A 172 2.00 23.00 18.07
CA GLU A 172 2.77 21.96 18.76
C GLU A 172 1.86 20.93 19.45
N ALA A 173 0.80 21.41 20.10
CA ALA A 173 -0.19 20.55 20.71
C ALA A 173 -0.93 19.67 19.67
N LYS A 174 -1.26 20.21 18.49
CA LYS A 174 -1.96 19.46 17.43
C LYS A 174 -1.06 18.41 16.80
N VAL A 175 0.22 18.73 16.56
CA VAL A 175 1.21 17.78 16.02
C VAL A 175 1.45 16.65 17.01
N THR A 176 1.65 16.98 18.29
CA THR A 176 1.85 16.00 19.37
C THR A 176 0.64 15.07 19.52
N VAL A 177 -0.58 15.63 19.50
CA VAL A 177 -1.82 14.83 19.52
C VAL A 177 -1.94 13.96 18.27
N ALA A 178 -1.59 14.46 17.08
CA ALA A 178 -1.63 13.68 15.85
C ALA A 178 -0.63 12.52 15.87
N MET A 179 0.59 12.73 16.37
CA MET A 179 1.61 11.68 16.51
C MET A 179 1.20 10.63 17.56
N THR A 180 0.60 11.07 18.67
CA THR A 180 0.09 10.15 19.71
C THR A 180 -1.10 9.33 19.20
N ARG A 181 -2.00 9.95 18.42
CA ARG A 181 -3.11 9.26 17.76
C ARG A 181 -2.62 8.29 16.68
N LEU A 182 -1.60 8.63 15.91
CA LEU A 182 -1.00 7.76 14.89
C LEU A 182 -0.56 6.42 15.50
N ASP A 183 0.07 6.47 16.67
CA ASP A 183 0.49 5.27 17.39
C ASP A 183 -0.69 4.41 17.85
N ALA A 184 -1.74 5.05 18.38
CA ALA A 184 -2.96 4.37 18.82
C ALA A 184 -3.75 3.71 17.67
N ILE A 185 -3.71 4.31 16.46
CA ILE A 185 -4.40 3.76 15.28
C ILE A 185 -3.50 2.82 14.47
N TRP A 186 -2.19 2.74 14.75
CA TRP A 186 -1.23 1.97 13.95
C TRP A 186 -1.64 0.52 13.76
N ASP A 187 -2.07 -0.14 14.85
CA ASP A 187 -2.47 -1.54 14.83
C ASP A 187 -3.84 -1.77 14.16
N GLN A 188 -4.61 -0.69 13.93
CA GLN A 188 -5.87 -0.71 13.18
C GLN A 188 -5.65 -0.44 11.68
N LEU A 189 -4.47 0.03 11.28
CA LEU A 189 -4.15 0.26 9.87
C LEU A 189 -4.03 -1.06 9.12
N PHE A 190 -4.50 -1.07 7.87
CA PHE A 190 -4.31 -2.20 6.98
C PHE A 190 -2.81 -2.46 6.76
N PRO A 191 -2.35 -3.72 6.60
CA PRO A 191 -0.91 -4.04 6.43
C PRO A 191 -0.22 -3.30 5.28
N ALA A 192 -0.96 -3.01 4.21
CA ALA A 192 -0.47 -2.22 3.08
C ALA A 192 -0.14 -0.77 3.50
N GLU A 193 -0.96 -0.20 4.38
CA GLU A 193 -0.81 1.16 4.87
C GLU A 193 0.33 1.27 5.87
N GLN A 194 0.47 0.29 6.78
CA GLN A 194 1.66 0.18 7.65
C GLN A 194 2.95 0.11 6.82
N THR A 195 2.96 -0.71 5.76
CA THR A 195 4.11 -0.83 4.85
C THR A 195 4.40 0.47 4.11
N ARG A 196 3.35 1.21 3.71
CA ARG A 196 3.49 2.51 3.05
C ARG A 196 4.16 3.51 3.98
N ILE A 197 3.63 3.67 5.19
CA ILE A 197 4.16 4.64 6.18
C ILE A 197 5.59 4.29 6.57
N VAL A 198 5.90 3.01 6.84
CA VAL A 198 7.27 2.58 7.14
C VAL A 198 8.22 2.91 5.99
N ARG A 199 7.82 2.74 4.73
CA ARG A 199 8.67 3.08 3.57
C ARG A 199 8.89 4.58 3.38
N LEU A 200 7.95 5.41 3.82
CA LEU A 200 8.09 6.87 3.81
C LEU A 200 9.06 7.34 4.89
N LEU A 201 9.04 6.71 6.06
CA LEU A 201 9.87 7.12 7.20
C LEU A 201 11.25 6.48 7.19
N VAL A 202 11.34 5.19 6.89
CA VAL A 202 12.57 4.39 6.97
C VAL A 202 13.21 4.26 5.59
N GLU A 203 14.48 4.64 5.50
CA GLU A 203 15.28 4.41 4.30
C GLU A 203 15.81 2.99 4.28
N LYS A 204 16.50 2.58 5.36
CA LYS A 204 17.16 1.29 5.49
C LYS A 204 17.19 0.82 6.95
N VAL A 205 17.08 -0.48 7.13
CA VAL A 205 17.32 -1.19 8.39
C VAL A 205 18.60 -2.00 8.20
N ILE A 206 19.65 -1.72 8.96
CA ILE A 206 20.91 -2.46 8.90
C ILE A 206 20.96 -3.40 10.10
N VAL A 207 21.15 -4.70 9.83
CA VAL A 207 21.23 -5.74 10.85
C VAL A 207 22.66 -6.25 10.94
N SER A 208 23.21 -6.16 12.15
CA SER A 208 24.47 -6.75 12.56
C SER A 208 24.20 -7.91 13.54
N PRO A 209 25.20 -8.76 13.84
CA PRO A 209 25.01 -9.85 14.80
C PRO A 209 24.61 -9.38 16.21
N THR A 210 25.02 -8.17 16.59
CA THR A 210 24.80 -7.59 17.93
C THR A 210 23.82 -6.41 17.94
N ASP A 211 23.64 -5.73 16.81
CA ASP A 211 23.00 -4.42 16.76
C ASP A 211 22.03 -4.30 15.59
N LEU A 212 21.03 -3.43 15.77
CA LEU A 212 20.07 -3.05 14.74
C LEU A 212 20.10 -1.52 14.57
N GLU A 213 20.44 -1.06 13.37
CA GLU A 213 20.52 0.36 13.02
C GLU A 213 19.36 0.73 12.10
N LEU A 214 18.62 1.78 12.46
CA LEU A 214 17.56 2.35 11.64
C LEU A 214 18.03 3.66 11.02
N ARG A 215 18.04 3.71 9.69
CA ARG A 215 18.26 4.94 8.94
C ARG A 215 16.94 5.50 8.46
N LEU A 216 16.60 6.67 8.99
CA LEU A 216 15.42 7.42 8.59
C LEU A 216 15.71 8.25 7.35
N ARG A 217 14.67 8.51 6.55
CA ARG A 217 14.76 9.45 5.44
C ARG A 217 14.73 10.88 5.99
N ALA A 218 15.66 11.72 5.55
CA ALA A 218 15.71 13.15 5.94
C ALA A 218 14.38 13.89 5.72
N ASN A 219 13.65 13.55 4.64
CA ASN A 219 12.35 14.16 4.32
C ASN A 219 11.18 13.18 4.54
N GLY A 220 11.38 12.13 5.35
CA GLY A 220 10.37 11.07 5.50
C GLY A 220 9.07 11.58 6.10
N ILE A 221 9.20 12.50 7.06
CA ILE A 221 8.08 13.14 7.76
C ILE A 221 7.38 14.15 6.84
N GLU A 222 8.15 14.97 6.11
CA GLU A 222 7.60 15.92 5.13
C GLU A 222 6.76 15.20 4.07
N ARG A 223 7.26 14.07 3.54
CA ARG A 223 6.51 13.22 2.61
C ARG A 223 5.28 12.60 3.24
N LEU A 224 5.36 12.14 4.48
CA LEU A 224 4.21 11.62 5.20
C LEU A 224 3.12 12.69 5.35
N VAL A 225 3.50 13.91 5.72
CA VAL A 225 2.58 15.05 5.88
C VAL A 225 1.96 15.46 4.54
N GLN A 226 2.74 15.49 3.45
CA GLN A 226 2.24 15.76 2.11
C GLN A 226 1.23 14.70 1.64
N ASP A 227 1.49 13.41 1.89
CA ASP A 227 0.59 12.31 1.52
C ASP A 227 -0.65 12.21 2.43
N LEU A 228 -0.56 12.70 3.68
CA LEU A 228 -1.68 12.74 4.64
C LEU A 228 -2.59 13.95 4.42
N ARG A 229 -2.25 14.89 3.53
CA ARG A 229 -3.18 15.96 3.17
C ARG A 229 -4.44 15.34 2.54
N PRO A 230 -5.62 15.48 3.15
CA PRO A 230 -6.82 15.41 2.35
C PRO A 230 -6.70 16.56 1.34
N GLU A 231 -6.88 16.30 0.04
CA GLU A 231 -7.12 17.39 -0.92
C GLU A 231 -8.14 18.35 -0.29
N PRO A 232 -7.85 19.65 -0.21
CA PRO A 232 -8.77 20.60 0.41
C PRO A 232 -10.12 20.45 -0.27
N ALA A 233 -11.16 20.27 0.55
CA ALA A 233 -12.53 20.01 0.11
C ALA A 233 -13.11 21.13 -0.78
N GLU A 234 -12.40 22.24 -0.93
CA GLU A 234 -12.75 23.40 -1.75
C GLU A 234 -12.77 23.08 -3.26
N ARG A 235 -11.90 22.20 -3.76
CA ARG A 235 -12.02 21.71 -5.15
C ARG A 235 -13.24 20.82 -5.40
N ARG A 236 -13.87 20.32 -4.33
CA ARG A 236 -15.09 19.49 -4.43
C ARG A 236 -16.36 20.33 -4.57
N GLN A 237 -16.34 21.61 -4.18
CA GLN A 237 -17.47 22.51 -4.35
C GLN A 237 -17.44 23.26 -5.68
N GLU A 238 -16.26 23.59 -6.22
CA GLU A 238 -16.16 24.19 -7.56
C GLU A 238 -16.42 23.21 -8.72
N ALA A 239 -16.32 21.89 -8.48
CA ALA A 239 -16.70 20.86 -9.45
C ALA A 239 -18.20 20.49 -9.39
N LEU A 240 -18.98 21.09 -8.48
CA LEU A 240 -20.40 20.83 -8.26
C LEU A 240 -21.28 22.08 -8.44
N ALA A 241 -20.71 23.19 -8.94
CA ALA A 241 -21.43 24.38 -9.40
C ALA A 241 -21.25 24.55 -10.91
#